data_AF-A0A8C9FK85-F1
#
_entry.id   AF-A0A8C9FK85-F1
#
_cell.length_a   1.000
_cell.length_b   1.000
_cell.length_c   1.000
_cell.angle_alpha   90.00
_cell.angle_beta   90.00
_cell.angle_gamma   90.00
#
_symmetry.space_group_name_H-M   'P 1'
#
loop_
_entity.id
_entity.type
_entity.pdbx_description
1 polymer ?
#
loop_
_entity_poly.entity_id
_entity_poly.type
_entity_poly.pdbx_seq_one_letter_code
_entity_poly.pdbx_strand_id
1 'polypeptide(L)'
;MALKVKTAETKVVLVNLLICMAVFYTVYYVVLSVCFAIFKVKMLDGLAPFDFKTNPSWLNPHYLVLVISLEITFFICGLLFALVVEEWVWDYAITITVIHIIITSIVMSEFPLMLH
;
A
#
# COMPACT_ATOMS: atom_id res chain seq x y z
N MET A 1 2.58 31.15 21.70
CA MET A 1 3.31 31.06 20.41
C MET A 1 3.68 29.61 20.08
N ALA A 2 4.24 28.84 21.02
CA ALA A 2 4.62 27.42 20.84
C ALA A 2 3.49 26.49 20.32
N LEU A 3 2.25 26.68 20.77
CA LEU A 3 1.12 25.84 20.35
C LEU A 3 0.73 26.07 18.87
N LYS A 4 0.93 27.29 18.35
CA LYS A 4 0.63 27.66 16.96
C LYS A 4 1.70 27.19 15.97
N VAL A 5 2.93 27.01 16.45
CA VAL A 5 4.05 26.44 15.68
C VAL A 5 3.86 24.93 15.54
N LYS A 6 3.57 24.24 16.66
CA LYS A 6 3.33 22.79 16.67
C LYS A 6 2.16 22.35 15.80
N THR A 7 1.10 23.16 15.72
CA THR A 7 -0.05 22.88 14.84
C THR A 7 0.26 23.08 13.36
N ALA A 8 1.16 24.01 13.00
CA ALA A 8 1.60 24.19 11.63
C ALA A 8 2.44 23.00 11.16
N GLU A 9 3.35 22.50 12.00
CA GLU A 9 4.19 21.32 11.71
C GLU A 9 3.36 20.04 11.59
N THR A 10 2.40 19.83 12.49
CA THR A 10 1.51 18.64 12.44
C THR A 10 0.68 18.63 11.14
N LYS A 11 0.26 19.81 10.66
CA LYS A 11 -0.48 19.93 9.41
C LYS A 11 0.36 19.48 8.20
N VAL A 12 1.65 19.82 8.18
CA VAL A 12 2.57 19.40 7.10
C VAL A 12 2.73 17.89 7.09
N VAL A 13 2.97 17.28 8.26
CA VAL A 13 3.09 15.82 8.40
C VAL A 13 1.82 15.11 7.92
N LEU A 14 0.64 15.61 8.29
CA LEU A 14 -0.62 15.03 7.86
C LEU A 14 -0.81 15.12 6.34
N VAL A 15 -0.47 16.26 5.73
CA VAL A 15 -0.56 16.44 4.27
C VAL A 15 0.40 15.50 3.56
N ASN A 16 1.65 15.39 4.02
CA ASN A 16 2.63 14.47 3.46
C ASN A 16 2.16 13.02 3.58
N LEU A 17 1.56 12.64 4.71
CA LEU A 17 0.99 11.30 4.90
C LEU A 17 -0.13 11.02 3.90
N LEU A 18 -1.04 11.98 3.69
CA LEU A 18 -2.11 11.85 2.71
C LEU A 18 -1.57 11.72 1.28
N ILE A 19 -0.55 12.51 0.93
CA ILE A 19 0.12 12.42 -0.38
C ILE A 19 0.77 11.03 -0.55
N CYS A 20 1.54 10.57 0.44
CA CYS A 20 2.18 9.27 0.39
C CYS A 20 1.15 8.13 0.29
N MET A 21 0.02 8.23 0.97
CA MET A 21 -1.07 7.26 0.84
C MET A 21 -1.71 7.27 -0.55
N ALA A 22 -1.96 8.46 -1.12
CA ALA A 22 -2.49 8.59 -2.48
C ALA A 22 -1.51 8.03 -3.52
N VAL A 23 -0.22 8.32 -3.37
CA VAL A 23 0.87 7.76 -4.21
C VAL A 23 0.89 6.24 -4.10
N PHE A 24 0.83 5.70 -2.87
CA PHE A 24 0.87 4.25 -2.63
C PHE A 24 -0.20 3.50 -3.42
N TYR A 25 -1.47 3.90 -3.25
CA TYR A 25 -2.57 3.23 -3.95
C TYR A 25 -2.55 3.47 -5.46
N THR A 26 -2.12 4.66 -5.90
CA THR A 26 -1.99 4.94 -7.34
C THR A 26 -0.93 4.05 -7.99
N VAL A 27 0.26 3.97 -7.38
CA VAL A 27 1.34 3.10 -7.85
C VAL A 27 0.89 1.65 -7.81
N TYR A 28 0.18 1.23 -6.75
CA TYR A 28 -0.36 -0.13 -6.66
C TYR A 28 -1.21 -0.50 -7.86
N TYR A 29 -2.24 0.29 -8.18
CA TYR A 29 -3.15 -0.03 -9.29
C TYR A 29 -2.45 0.06 -10.65
N VAL A 30 -1.47 0.95 -10.82
CA VAL A 30 -0.65 0.99 -12.05
C VAL A 30 0.18 -0.29 -12.18
N VAL A 31 0.94 -0.67 -11.15
CA VAL A 31 1.76 -1.89 -11.15
C VAL A 31 0.87 -3.13 -11.35
N LEU A 32 -0.25 -3.20 -10.64
CA LEU A 32 -1.24 -4.28 -10.79
C LEU A 32 -1.69 -4.40 -12.24
N SER A 33 -2.12 -3.30 -12.87
CA SER A 33 -2.57 -3.33 -14.27
C SER A 33 -1.50 -3.83 -15.24
N VAL A 34 -0.25 -3.43 -15.02
CA VAL A 34 0.90 -3.87 -15.84
C VAL A 34 1.18 -5.35 -15.61
N CYS A 35 1.20 -5.83 -14.36
CA CYS A 35 1.40 -7.23 -14.04
C CYS A 35 0.26 -8.10 -14.61
N PHE A 36 -1.00 -7.67 -14.49
CA PHE A 36 -2.14 -8.36 -15.10
C PHE A 36 -1.99 -8.51 -16.63
N ALA A 37 -1.51 -7.46 -17.31
CA ALA A 37 -1.25 -7.49 -18.74
C ALA A 37 -0.11 -8.46 -19.12
N ILE A 38 1.00 -8.44 -18.37
CA ILE A 38 2.17 -9.31 -18.61
C ILE A 38 1.81 -10.79 -18.40
N PHE A 39 1.12 -11.10 -17.30
CA PHE A 39 0.75 -12.47 -16.93
C PHE A 39 -0.55 -12.96 -17.61
N LYS A 40 -1.19 -12.12 -18.43
CA LYS A 40 -2.43 -12.41 -19.18
C LYS A 40 -3.57 -12.94 -18.29
N VAL A 41 -3.73 -12.35 -17.11
CA VAL A 41 -4.82 -12.71 -16.19
C VAL A 41 -6.12 -12.02 -16.63
N LYS A 42 -7.19 -12.80 -16.78
CA LYS A 42 -8.43 -12.35 -17.47
C LYS A 42 -9.34 -11.44 -16.65
N MET A 43 -9.27 -11.49 -15.32
CA MET A 43 -10.17 -10.72 -14.45
C MET A 43 -9.38 -9.94 -13.43
N LEU A 44 -9.42 -8.62 -13.53
CA LEU A 44 -8.88 -7.72 -12.52
C LEU A 44 -9.75 -7.84 -11.26
N ASP A 45 -9.14 -8.23 -10.16
CA ASP A 45 -9.85 -8.29 -8.89
C ASP A 45 -10.02 -6.87 -8.32
N GLY A 46 -11.27 -6.46 -8.10
CA GLY A 46 -11.59 -5.18 -7.47
C GLY A 46 -11.31 -5.17 -5.97
N LEU A 47 -11.14 -6.35 -5.35
CA LEU A 47 -10.76 -6.49 -3.95
C LEU A 47 -9.25 -6.33 -3.74
N ALA A 48 -8.42 -6.41 -4.78
CA ALA A 48 -7.01 -6.05 -4.69
C ALA A 48 -6.87 -4.54 -4.37
N PRO A 49 -5.96 -4.09 -3.47
CA PRO A 49 -4.90 -4.82 -2.72
C PRO A 49 -5.34 -5.57 -1.46
N PHE A 50 -6.61 -5.57 -1.10
CA PHE A 50 -7.10 -6.00 0.21
C PHE A 50 -7.38 -7.50 0.31
N ASP A 51 -7.49 -8.22 -0.81
CA ASP A 51 -7.76 -9.66 -0.76
C ASP A 51 -6.56 -10.46 -0.25
N PHE A 52 -6.70 -11.03 0.95
CA PHE A 52 -5.76 -11.99 1.53
C PHE A 52 -6.34 -13.42 1.63
N LYS A 53 -7.56 -13.66 1.12
CA LYS A 53 -8.19 -15.00 1.17
C LYS A 53 -7.81 -15.87 -0.02
N THR A 54 -7.21 -15.31 -1.06
CA THR A 54 -6.66 -16.09 -2.17
C THR A 54 -5.67 -17.14 -1.64
N ASN A 55 -5.94 -18.42 -1.95
CA ASN A 55 -5.09 -19.53 -1.52
C ASN A 55 -3.64 -19.33 -1.96
N PRO A 56 -2.65 -19.41 -1.04
CA PRO A 56 -1.26 -19.22 -1.37
C PRO A 56 -0.78 -20.34 -2.30
N SER A 57 -0.39 -19.99 -3.52
CA SER A 57 0.11 -20.94 -4.50
C SER A 57 1.03 -20.27 -5.51
N TRP A 58 2.29 -20.70 -5.54
CA TRP A 58 3.29 -20.27 -6.53
C TRP A 58 2.95 -20.70 -7.96
N LEU A 59 2.00 -21.61 -8.15
CA LEU A 59 1.54 -22.04 -9.47
C LEU A 59 0.30 -21.26 -9.93
N ASN A 60 -0.35 -20.53 -9.04
CA ASN A 60 -1.52 -19.73 -9.38
C ASN A 60 -1.06 -18.34 -9.88
N PRO A 61 -1.27 -18.02 -11.18
CA PRO A 61 -0.83 -16.75 -11.74
C PRO A 61 -1.55 -15.55 -11.11
N HIS A 62 -2.79 -15.71 -10.63
CA HIS A 62 -3.52 -14.66 -9.94
C HIS A 62 -2.83 -14.30 -8.60
N TYR A 63 -2.53 -15.32 -7.79
CA TYR A 63 -1.83 -15.12 -6.52
C TYR A 63 -0.45 -14.50 -6.71
N LEU A 64 0.32 -15.02 -7.68
CA LEU A 64 1.62 -14.45 -8.02
C LEU A 64 1.54 -12.98 -8.42
N VAL A 65 0.58 -12.61 -9.27
CA VAL A 65 0.41 -11.23 -9.70
C VAL A 65 0.07 -10.32 -8.52
N LEU A 66 -0.78 -10.73 -7.59
CA LEU A 66 -1.10 -9.94 -6.40
C LEU A 66 0.13 -9.70 -5.53
N VAL A 67 0.89 -10.76 -5.22
CA VAL A 67 2.11 -10.68 -4.39
C VAL A 67 3.19 -9.84 -5.07
N ILE A 68 3.50 -10.12 -6.34
CA ILE A 68 4.52 -9.38 -7.10
C ILE A 68 4.14 -7.90 -7.20
N SER A 69 2.86 -7.60 -7.45
CA SER A 69 2.41 -6.20 -7.55
C SER A 69 2.55 -5.47 -6.22
N LEU A 70 2.22 -6.14 -5.11
CA LEU A 70 2.37 -5.58 -3.77
C LEU A 70 3.84 -5.28 -3.44
N GLU A 71 4.73 -6.26 -3.65
CA GLU A 71 6.17 -6.11 -3.40
C GLU A 71 6.81 -4.99 -4.24
N ILE A 72 6.52 -4.96 -5.54
CA ILE A 72 7.01 -3.90 -6.44
C ILE A 72 6.48 -2.53 -5.98
N THR A 73 5.22 -2.46 -5.56
CA THR A 73 4.62 -1.22 -5.06
C THR A 73 5.33 -0.71 -3.82
N PHE A 74 5.58 -1.58 -2.83
CA PHE A 74 6.32 -1.20 -1.62
C PHE A 74 7.72 -0.70 -1.96
N PHE A 75 8.41 -1.38 -2.88
CA PHE A 75 9.75 -0.97 -3.31
C PHE A 75 9.74 0.39 -4.01
N ILE A 76 8.86 0.60 -5.01
CA ILE A 76 8.76 1.87 -5.74
C ILE A 76 8.32 3.00 -4.80
N CYS A 77 7.31 2.76 -3.97
CA CYS A 77 6.80 3.77 -3.04
C CYS A 77 7.83 4.15 -1.98
N GLY A 78 8.63 3.19 -1.48
CA GLY A 78 9.74 3.49 -0.58
C GLY A 78 10.73 4.49 -1.19
N LEU A 79 11.04 4.34 -2.49
CA LEU A 79 11.88 5.30 -3.22
C LEU A 79 11.18 6.65 -3.44
N LEU A 80 9.89 6.64 -3.82
CA LEU A 80 9.12 7.86 -4.04
C LEU A 80 8.90 8.67 -2.76
N PHE A 81 8.72 8.01 -1.61
CA PHE A 81 8.55 8.70 -0.33
C PHE A 81 9.81 9.48 0.06
N ALA A 82 10.99 9.01 -0.29
CA ALA A 82 12.23 9.76 -0.10
C ALA A 82 12.30 11.07 -0.92
N LEU A 83 11.51 11.19 -2.00
CA LEU A 83 11.40 12.44 -2.78
C LEU A 83 10.32 13.38 -2.22
N VAL A 84 9.29 12.82 -1.57
CA VAL A 84 8.15 13.59 -1.04
C VAL A 84 8.42 14.11 0.37
N VAL A 85 9.11 13.31 1.18
CA VAL A 85 9.29 13.58 2.61
C VAL A 85 10.73 14.02 2.87
N GLU A 86 10.90 15.22 3.42
CA GLU A 86 12.21 15.73 3.85
C GLU A 86 12.72 15.06 5.14
N GLU A 87 11.82 14.48 5.94
CA GLU A 87 12.11 13.83 7.24
C GLU A 87 11.86 12.31 7.21
N TRP A 88 12.27 11.60 8.27
CA TRP A 88 12.21 10.14 8.49
C TRP A 88 11.18 9.35 7.66
N VAL A 89 11.57 8.94 6.45
CA VAL A 89 10.74 8.19 5.48
C VAL A 89 10.15 6.90 6.07
N TRP A 90 10.90 6.26 6.97
CA TRP A 90 10.51 5.03 7.63
C TRP A 90 9.24 5.18 8.47
N ASP A 91 9.00 6.34 9.08
CA ASP A 91 7.79 6.58 9.88
C ASP A 91 6.54 6.56 9.00
N TYR A 92 6.64 7.15 7.81
CA TYR A 92 5.55 7.15 6.82
C TYR A 92 5.33 5.75 6.25
N ALA A 93 6.41 5.01 5.95
CA ALA A 93 6.31 3.64 5.44
C ALA A 93 5.60 2.71 6.45
N ILE A 94 6.00 2.77 7.73
CA ILE A 94 5.34 2.00 8.81
C ILE A 94 3.89 2.43 8.97
N THR A 95 3.62 3.73 9.04
CA THR A 95 2.26 4.27 9.24
C THR A 95 1.33 3.87 8.10
N ILE A 96 1.77 3.96 6.84
CA ILE A 96 0.98 3.55 5.67
C ILE A 96 0.71 2.05 5.69
N THR A 97 1.70 1.23 6.07
CA THR A 97 1.52 -0.22 6.20
C THR A 97 0.47 -0.56 7.26
N VAL A 98 0.52 0.09 8.43
CA VAL A 98 -0.49 -0.09 9.48
C VAL A 98 -1.88 0.32 9.00
N ILE A 99 -1.99 1.48 8.35
CA ILE A 99 -3.26 1.95 7.78
C ILE A 99 -3.77 0.96 6.73
N HIS A 100 -2.90 0.46 5.86
CA HIS A 100 -3.25 -0.52 4.85
C HIS A 100 -3.80 -1.81 5.50
N ILE A 101 -3.13 -2.35 6.51
CA ILE A 101 -3.61 -3.52 7.26
C ILE A 101 -4.99 -3.27 7.90
N ILE A 102 -5.21 -2.08 8.48
CA ILE A 102 -6.50 -1.70 9.06
C ILE A 102 -7.59 -1.68 7.99
N ILE A 103 -7.34 -1.03 6.84
CA ILE A 103 -8.29 -0.95 5.74
C ILE A 103 -8.57 -2.35 5.19
N THR A 104 -7.53 -3.15 4.95
CA THR A 104 -7.65 -4.56 4.55
C THR A 104 -8.54 -5.35 5.49
N SER A 105 -8.36 -5.15 6.79
CA SER A 105 -9.17 -5.83 7.82
C SER A 105 -10.64 -5.39 7.78
N ILE A 106 -10.89 -4.11 7.55
CA ILE A 106 -12.26 -3.56 7.42
C ILE A 106 -12.93 -4.10 6.15
N VAL A 107 -12.22 -4.06 5.01
CA VAL A 107 -12.74 -4.52 3.71
C VAL A 107 -13.08 -6.00 3.75
N MET A 108 -12.22 -6.81 4.35
CA MET A 108 -12.41 -8.26 4.44
C MET A 108 -13.24 -8.71 5.65
N SER A 109 -13.61 -7.77 6.53
CA SER A 109 -14.29 -8.02 7.80
C SER A 109 -13.58 -9.02 8.74
N GLU A 110 -12.30 -9.26 8.51
CA GLU A 110 -11.45 -10.24 9.20
C GLU A 110 -10.04 -9.67 9.31
N PHE A 111 -9.35 -9.97 10.41
CA PHE A 111 -7.95 -9.56 10.56
C PHE A 111 -7.05 -10.54 9.81
N PRO A 112 -6.09 -10.09 8.98
CA PRO A 112 -5.20 -10.97 8.23
C PRO A 112 -4.20 -11.68 9.16
N LEU A 113 -4.66 -12.76 9.78
CA LEU A 113 -3.85 -13.67 10.61
C LEU A 113 -3.51 -14.91 9.79
N MET A 114 -2.22 -15.16 9.64
CA MET A 114 -1.72 -16.47 9.22
C MET A 114 -1.67 -17.38 10.45
N LEU A 115 -2.85 -17.82 10.94
CA LEU A 115 -2.91 -18.83 11.98
C LEU A 115 -3.07 -20.19 11.28
N HIS A 116 -1.94 -20.87 11.10
CA HIS A 116 -1.89 -22.22 10.53
C HIS A 116 -2.34 -23.26 11.55
#